data_AF-A0A416MDL0-F1
#
_entry.id   AF-A0A416MDL0-F1
#
_cell.length_a   1.000
_cell.length_b   1.000
_cell.length_c   1.000
_cell.angle_alpha   90.00
_cell.angle_beta   90.00
_cell.angle_gamma   90.00
#
_symmetry.space_group_name_H-M   'P 1'
#
loop_
_entity.id
_entity.type
_entity.pdbx_description
1 polymer ?
#
loop_
_entity_poly.entity_id
_entity_poly.type
_entity_poly.pdbx_seq_one_letter_code
_entity_poly.pdbx_strand_id
1 'polypeptide(L)'
;MKLYHKIFKNRADMSVYLENMNPLISYDEELLNCLTNARNTDELHDAKCSVLRDFHDIYAFDVGDAEFPEPVGHFDDEEEKSKFIRKKILLQDTVLYLGSVYKKYHSIIYQTHNRLPEIELKKLAIDYNEIYRKAMEDYIAALVTGEQHAVTASFVLPSLIEQGLGMALQNRMLFKCIMQLNDLAEEEKNVIEPFLHNDKMLFYGTEKYTMEKLYRLFVEKGVLKNTPDNEMILTGVCLKGKRKLTRTLGRLLNSNFASEEILPEYLDAMQKFFIELNIRNCIMHGLGETFDYLNIGLAAIMFQMLWDIVDYEIFKD
;
A
#
# COMPACT_ATOMS: atom_id res chain seq x y z
N MET A 1 7.25 24.47 8.97
CA MET A 1 5.82 24.68 9.38
C MET A 1 5.00 23.63 8.66
N LYS A 2 4.36 22.72 9.41
CA LYS A 2 3.62 21.56 8.87
C LYS A 2 2.45 21.95 7.96
N LEU A 3 1.61 22.89 8.39
CA LEU A 3 0.41 23.34 7.67
C LEU A 3 0.63 24.75 7.17
N TYR A 4 0.45 24.99 5.87
CA TYR A 4 0.57 26.31 5.27
C TYR A 4 -0.32 26.43 4.04
N HIS A 5 -0.75 27.64 3.73
CA HIS A 5 -1.63 27.91 2.60
C HIS A 5 -0.93 27.62 1.27
N LYS A 6 -1.36 26.59 0.53
CA LYS A 6 -0.76 26.17 -0.76
C LYS A 6 -1.42 26.88 -1.94
N ILE A 7 -0.61 27.35 -2.88
CA ILE A 7 -1.07 28.00 -4.11
C ILE A 7 -0.65 27.16 -5.31
N PHE A 8 -1.59 26.42 -5.88
CA PHE A 8 -1.39 25.65 -7.10
C PHE A 8 -1.66 26.48 -8.34
N LYS A 9 -0.84 26.31 -9.37
CA LYS A 9 -0.98 26.99 -10.67
C LYS A 9 -0.83 26.02 -11.83
N ASN A 10 -1.44 26.37 -12.95
CA ASN A 10 -1.29 25.63 -14.20
C ASN A 10 -0.04 26.09 -14.96
N ARG A 11 0.67 25.14 -15.55
CA ARG A 11 1.62 25.37 -16.63
C ARG A 11 0.88 25.51 -17.97
N ALA A 12 1.61 25.91 -19.01
CA ALA A 12 1.08 26.02 -20.36
C ALA A 12 0.58 24.68 -20.94
N ASP A 13 1.11 23.55 -20.45
CA ASP A 13 0.70 22.19 -20.80
C ASP A 13 -0.42 21.64 -19.90
N MET A 14 -1.06 22.51 -19.10
CA MET A 14 -2.12 22.17 -18.14
C MET A 14 -1.67 21.29 -16.96
N SER A 15 -0.38 20.98 -16.83
CA SER A 15 0.14 20.35 -15.62
C SER A 15 0.11 21.32 -14.44
N VAL A 16 -0.16 20.80 -13.26
CA VAL A 16 -0.28 21.60 -12.02
C VAL A 16 1.06 21.62 -11.29
N TYR A 17 1.47 22.79 -10.80
CA TYR A 17 2.63 22.95 -9.92
C TYR A 17 2.29 23.81 -8.71
N LEU A 18 3.06 23.64 -7.63
CA LEU A 18 2.95 24.43 -6.40
C LEU A 18 3.87 25.67 -6.51
N GLU A 19 3.30 26.88 -6.43
CA GLU A 19 4.03 28.13 -6.58
C GLU A 19 4.89 28.45 -5.35
N ASN A 20 4.33 28.28 -4.15
CA ASN A 20 4.95 28.65 -2.89
C ASN A 20 5.54 27.43 -2.18
N MET A 21 6.50 26.76 -2.83
CA MET A 21 7.06 25.48 -2.37
C MET A 21 8.02 25.57 -1.16
N ASN A 22 8.52 26.76 -0.82
CA ASN A 22 9.57 26.91 0.21
C ASN A 22 9.20 26.31 1.59
N PRO A 23 7.98 26.52 2.14
CA PRO A 23 7.62 25.93 3.43
C PRO A 23 7.56 24.40 3.39
N LEU A 24 7.13 23.81 2.27
CA LEU A 24 7.13 22.36 2.04
C LEU A 24 8.56 21.81 2.06
N ILE A 25 9.50 22.44 1.34
CA ILE A 25 10.90 21.96 1.27
C ILE A 25 11.52 21.88 2.67
N SER A 26 11.31 22.93 3.48
CA SER A 26 11.82 22.96 4.86
C SER A 26 11.21 21.86 5.72
N TYR A 27 9.93 21.53 5.51
CA TYR A 27 9.25 20.52 6.32
C TYR A 27 9.58 19.09 5.85
N ASP A 28 9.72 18.87 4.54
CA ASP A 28 10.25 17.63 3.97
C ASP A 28 11.62 17.27 4.57
N GLU A 29 12.47 18.27 4.79
CA GLU A 29 13.78 18.08 5.44
C GLU A 29 13.63 17.65 6.91
N GLU A 30 12.69 18.22 7.66
CA GLU A 30 12.41 17.81 9.05
C GLU A 30 12.00 16.33 9.12
N LEU A 31 11.11 15.88 8.22
CA LEU A 31 10.62 14.50 8.17
C LEU A 31 11.69 13.52 7.71
N LEU A 32 12.47 13.91 6.70
CA LEU A 32 13.60 13.13 6.24
C LEU A 32 14.59 12.93 7.40
N ASN A 33 14.87 13.98 8.17
CA ASN A 33 15.73 13.89 9.34
C ASN A 33 15.17 12.94 10.40
N CYS A 34 13.85 12.87 10.60
CA CYS A 34 13.25 11.87 11.49
C CYS A 34 13.54 10.43 11.02
N LEU A 35 13.37 10.15 9.72
CA LEU A 35 13.62 8.83 9.15
C LEU A 35 15.11 8.44 9.19
N THR A 36 16.01 9.39 8.92
CA THR A 36 17.46 9.10 8.84
C THR A 36 18.15 9.06 10.19
N ASN A 37 17.62 9.72 11.22
CA ASN A 37 18.22 9.76 12.56
C ASN A 37 17.68 8.68 13.51
N ALA A 38 16.71 7.88 13.08
CA ALA A 38 16.21 6.75 13.84
C ALA A 38 17.35 5.76 14.18
N ARG A 39 17.47 5.40 15.46
CA ARG A 39 18.60 4.61 15.99
C ARG A 39 18.33 3.11 16.02
N ASN A 40 17.06 2.73 15.93
CA ASN A 40 16.60 1.35 15.99
C ASN A 40 15.30 1.20 15.18
N THR A 41 14.83 -0.04 15.08
CA THR A 41 13.62 -0.41 14.32
C THR A 41 12.37 0.26 14.86
N ASP A 42 12.25 0.40 16.18
CA ASP A 42 11.05 0.95 16.82
C ASP A 42 10.96 2.47 16.58
N GLU A 43 12.09 3.19 16.74
CA GLU A 43 12.20 4.61 16.40
C GLU A 43 11.92 4.87 14.92
N LEU A 44 12.38 3.97 14.03
CA LEU A 44 12.11 4.08 12.60
C LEU A 44 10.63 3.84 12.29
N HIS A 45 10.03 2.84 12.92
CA HIS A 45 8.60 2.53 12.80
C HIS A 45 7.74 3.73 13.26
N ASP A 46 8.06 4.32 14.42
CA ASP A 46 7.39 5.50 14.93
C ASP A 46 7.53 6.70 13.99
N ALA A 47 8.73 6.89 13.41
CA ALA A 47 8.98 7.94 12.43
C ALA A 47 8.13 7.75 11.16
N LYS A 48 8.06 6.53 10.60
CA LYS A 48 7.19 6.22 9.45
C LYS A 48 5.71 6.50 9.77
N CYS A 49 5.22 6.04 10.92
CA CYS A 49 3.85 6.34 11.37
C CYS A 49 3.61 7.84 11.51
N SER A 50 4.58 8.60 12.03
CA SER A 50 4.48 10.06 12.12
C SER A 50 4.38 10.72 10.74
N VAL A 51 5.20 10.29 9.77
CA VAL A 51 5.14 10.79 8.39
C VAL A 51 3.76 10.55 7.78
N LEU A 52 3.17 9.38 7.99
CA LEU A 52 1.84 9.04 7.48
C LEU A 52 0.72 9.84 8.18
N ARG A 53 0.80 10.06 9.50
CA ARG A 53 -0.14 10.96 10.22
C ARG A 53 -0.03 12.39 9.72
N ASP A 54 1.18 12.88 9.52
CA ASP A 54 1.39 14.23 9.05
C ASP A 54 0.84 14.42 7.63
N PHE A 55 1.00 13.42 6.76
CA PHE A 55 0.35 13.40 5.44
C PHE A 55 -1.17 13.49 5.54
N HIS A 56 -1.79 12.72 6.44
CA HIS A 56 -3.24 12.78 6.66
C HIS A 56 -3.69 14.19 7.03
N ASP A 57 -3.02 14.81 8.00
CA ASP A 57 -3.35 16.15 8.49
C ASP A 57 -3.15 17.22 7.41
N ILE A 58 -2.08 17.12 6.62
CA ILE A 58 -1.78 18.03 5.52
C ILE A 58 -2.89 17.96 4.47
N TYR A 59 -3.19 16.76 3.98
CA TYR A 59 -4.26 16.59 2.98
C TYR A 59 -5.61 17.09 3.50
N ALA A 60 -5.95 16.77 4.76
CA ALA A 60 -7.20 17.22 5.37
C ALA A 60 -7.29 18.76 5.45
N PHE A 61 -6.17 19.43 5.72
CA PHE A 61 -6.07 20.89 5.71
C PHE A 61 -6.21 21.45 4.28
N ASP A 62 -5.45 20.91 3.33
CA ASP A 62 -5.38 21.44 1.96
C ASP A 62 -6.69 21.30 1.18
N VAL A 63 -7.49 20.28 1.47
CA VAL A 63 -8.84 20.13 0.89
C VAL A 63 -9.75 21.34 1.14
N GLY A 64 -9.54 22.05 2.25
CA GLY A 64 -10.32 23.23 2.62
C GLY A 64 -9.60 24.57 2.43
N ASP A 65 -8.27 24.56 2.37
CA ASP A 65 -7.46 25.78 2.42
C ASP A 65 -6.70 26.08 1.13
N ALA A 66 -6.33 25.08 0.32
CA ALA A 66 -5.46 25.29 -0.82
C ALA A 66 -6.16 26.05 -1.97
N GLU A 67 -5.45 27.01 -2.57
CA GLU A 67 -5.84 27.61 -3.84
C GLU A 67 -5.52 26.65 -4.98
N PHE A 68 -6.57 26.10 -5.62
CA PHE A 68 -6.42 25.21 -6.77
C PHE A 68 -6.90 25.91 -8.06
N PRO A 69 -6.19 25.77 -9.19
CA PRO A 69 -6.61 26.40 -10.44
C PRO A 69 -7.97 25.86 -10.90
N GLU A 70 -8.80 26.75 -11.42
CA GLU A 70 -10.11 26.39 -11.96
C GLU A 70 -9.98 25.29 -13.03
N PRO A 71 -10.60 24.12 -12.84
CA PRO A 71 -10.47 23.02 -13.77
C PRO A 71 -11.16 23.34 -15.11
N VAL A 72 -10.53 22.93 -16.20
CA VAL A 72 -11.07 23.10 -17.56
C VAL A 72 -11.75 21.81 -17.99
N GLY A 73 -13.02 21.89 -18.41
CA GLY A 73 -13.79 20.74 -18.89
C GLY A 73 -15.29 20.90 -18.64
N HIS A 74 -16.05 19.87 -19.02
CA HIS A 74 -17.46 19.75 -18.65
C HIS A 74 -17.58 19.00 -17.32
N PHE A 75 -18.41 19.53 -16.42
CA PHE A 75 -18.82 18.89 -15.18
C PHE A 75 -20.34 18.90 -15.14
N ASP A 76 -20.95 17.78 -14.74
CA ASP A 76 -22.40 17.66 -14.64
C ASP A 76 -22.95 18.50 -13.48
N ASP A 77 -22.18 18.64 -12.40
CA ASP A 77 -22.51 19.47 -11.24
C ASP A 77 -21.27 19.93 -10.44
N GLU A 78 -21.50 20.83 -9.47
CA GLU A 78 -20.45 21.34 -8.57
C GLU A 78 -19.88 20.26 -7.63
N GLU A 79 -20.62 19.19 -7.37
CA GLU A 79 -20.15 18.08 -6.52
C GLU A 79 -19.09 17.26 -7.26
N GLU A 80 -19.31 16.97 -8.54
CA GLU A 80 -18.34 16.33 -9.43
C GLU A 80 -17.07 17.17 -9.55
N LYS A 81 -17.23 18.47 -9.82
CA LYS A 81 -16.10 19.42 -9.87
C LYS A 81 -15.33 19.45 -8.55
N SER A 82 -16.01 19.49 -7.42
CA SER A 82 -15.39 19.46 -6.09
C SER A 82 -14.62 18.16 -5.84
N LYS A 83 -15.19 17.01 -6.21
CA LYS A 83 -14.51 15.70 -6.13
C LYS A 83 -13.26 15.65 -7.01
N PHE A 84 -13.33 16.21 -8.20
CA PHE A 84 -12.19 16.32 -9.11
C PHE A 84 -11.06 17.13 -8.48
N ILE A 85 -11.34 18.31 -7.94
CA ILE A 85 -10.35 19.17 -7.29
C ILE A 85 -9.71 18.46 -6.08
N ARG A 86 -10.52 17.86 -5.19
CA ARG A 86 -10.01 17.08 -4.05
C ARG A 86 -9.07 15.96 -4.46
N LYS A 87 -9.43 15.22 -5.52
CA LYS A 87 -8.58 14.16 -6.06
C LYS A 87 -7.25 14.70 -6.59
N LYS A 88 -7.26 15.90 -7.21
CA LYS A 88 -6.03 16.54 -7.68
C LYS A 88 -5.15 17.01 -6.53
N ILE A 89 -5.73 17.61 -5.49
CA ILE A 89 -5.01 17.98 -4.26
C ILE A 89 -4.38 16.75 -3.64
N LEU A 90 -5.14 15.66 -3.44
CA LEU A 90 -4.63 14.40 -2.91
C LEU A 90 -3.43 13.88 -3.70
N LEU A 91 -3.50 13.92 -5.02
CA LEU A 91 -2.43 13.45 -5.90
C LEU A 91 -1.17 14.32 -5.77
N GLN A 92 -1.33 15.64 -5.71
CA GLN A 92 -0.23 16.58 -5.53
C GLN A 92 0.43 16.38 -4.17
N ASP A 93 -0.35 16.34 -3.08
CA ASP A 93 0.18 16.15 -1.73
C ASP A 93 0.88 14.81 -1.57
N THR A 94 0.33 13.75 -2.17
CA THR A 94 0.94 12.41 -2.16
C THR A 94 2.36 12.46 -2.71
N VAL A 95 2.60 13.13 -3.85
CA VAL A 95 3.93 13.17 -4.48
C VAL A 95 4.83 14.22 -3.85
N LEU A 96 4.30 15.41 -3.56
CA LEU A 96 5.05 16.50 -2.95
C LEU A 96 5.55 16.15 -1.55
N TYR A 97 4.80 15.33 -0.82
CA TYR A 97 5.12 14.98 0.56
C TYR A 97 5.69 13.55 0.66
N LEU A 98 4.84 12.52 0.58
CA LEU A 98 5.28 11.14 0.76
C LEU A 98 6.30 10.73 -0.32
N GLY A 99 6.03 11.08 -1.57
CA GLY A 99 6.91 10.75 -2.69
C GLY A 99 8.28 11.43 -2.59
N SER A 100 8.30 12.70 -2.20
CA SER A 100 9.53 13.48 -2.01
C SER A 100 10.37 12.93 -0.86
N VAL A 101 9.76 12.73 0.31
CA VAL A 101 10.41 12.25 1.53
C VAL A 101 10.96 10.83 1.34
N TYR A 102 10.14 9.87 0.89
CA TYR A 102 10.61 8.49 0.70
C TYR A 102 11.65 8.37 -0.40
N LYS A 103 11.52 9.11 -1.51
CA LYS A 103 12.55 9.12 -2.55
C LYS A 103 13.91 9.56 -1.99
N LYS A 104 13.95 10.69 -1.26
CA LYS A 104 15.18 11.19 -0.62
C LYS A 104 15.73 10.20 0.41
N TYR A 105 14.84 9.60 1.22
CA TYR A 105 15.21 8.58 2.19
C TYR A 105 15.86 7.36 1.53
N HIS A 106 15.26 6.84 0.45
CA HIS A 106 15.79 5.72 -0.31
C HIS A 106 17.14 6.06 -0.94
N SER A 107 17.31 7.29 -1.47
CA SER A 107 18.61 7.75 -1.97
C SER A 107 19.70 7.71 -0.90
N ILE A 108 19.39 8.16 0.33
CA ILE A 108 20.34 8.11 1.45
C ILE A 108 20.70 6.68 1.82
N ILE A 109 19.70 5.79 1.92
CA ILE A 109 19.95 4.35 2.18
C ILE A 109 20.88 3.78 1.12
N TYR A 110 20.59 4.01 -0.15
CA TYR A 110 21.36 3.49 -1.27
C TYR A 110 22.79 4.06 -1.31
N GLN A 111 22.96 5.37 -1.12
CA GLN A 111 24.29 5.99 -1.05
C GLN A 111 25.13 5.46 0.12
N THR A 112 24.49 5.16 1.25
CA THR A 112 25.18 4.68 2.46
C THR A 112 25.57 3.21 2.34
N HIS A 113 24.70 2.37 1.80
CA HIS A 113 24.85 0.91 1.85
C HIS A 113 25.11 0.26 0.50
N ASN A 114 25.04 1.03 -0.59
CA ASN A 114 25.07 0.56 -1.97
C ASN A 114 24.03 -0.53 -2.29
N ARG A 115 22.90 -0.52 -1.57
CA ARG A 115 21.78 -1.44 -1.73
C ARG A 115 20.50 -0.86 -1.12
N LEU A 116 19.36 -1.32 -1.62
CA LEU A 116 18.03 -1.14 -1.01
C LEU A 116 17.56 -2.49 -0.42
N PRO A 117 16.50 -2.52 0.40
CA PRO A 117 15.99 -3.76 1.00
C PRO A 117 15.77 -4.87 -0.03
N GLU A 118 16.09 -6.10 0.36
CA GLU A 118 15.77 -7.30 -0.42
C GLU A 118 14.55 -7.97 0.23
N ILE A 119 13.59 -8.42 -0.58
CA ILE A 119 12.42 -9.15 -0.09
C ILE A 119 12.37 -10.55 -0.70
N GLU A 120 11.80 -11.50 0.05
CA GLU A 120 11.54 -12.85 -0.44
C GLU A 120 10.03 -13.09 -0.55
N LEU A 121 9.49 -12.97 -1.76
CA LEU A 121 8.09 -13.24 -2.07
C LEU A 121 7.92 -14.70 -2.48
N LYS A 122 7.70 -15.57 -1.49
CA LYS A 122 7.53 -17.02 -1.70
C LYS A 122 6.20 -17.32 -2.41
N LYS A 123 6.23 -17.49 -3.73
CA LYS A 123 5.14 -18.12 -4.51
C LYS A 123 5.69 -19.01 -5.62
N LEU A 124 5.22 -20.26 -5.67
CA LEU A 124 5.78 -21.31 -6.54
C LEU A 124 5.40 -21.19 -8.02
N ALA A 125 4.34 -20.44 -8.35
CA ALA A 125 3.81 -20.36 -9.72
C ALA A 125 4.46 -19.25 -10.57
N ILE A 126 4.94 -18.19 -9.92
CA ILE A 126 5.55 -17.01 -10.55
C ILE A 126 6.74 -16.63 -9.68
N ASP A 127 7.92 -16.44 -10.30
CA ASP A 127 9.10 -15.95 -9.59
C ASP A 127 8.95 -14.44 -9.29
N TYR A 128 8.21 -14.13 -8.23
CA TYR A 128 8.03 -12.76 -7.77
C TYR A 128 9.34 -12.12 -7.30
N ASN A 129 10.38 -12.90 -6.97
CA ASN A 129 11.69 -12.37 -6.63
C ASN A 129 12.42 -11.85 -7.87
N GLU A 130 12.30 -12.53 -9.02
CA GLU A 130 12.79 -11.98 -10.30
C GLU A 130 12.07 -10.69 -10.66
N ILE A 131 10.73 -10.68 -10.54
CA ILE A 131 9.90 -9.51 -10.85
C ILE A 131 10.28 -8.32 -9.95
N TYR A 132 10.44 -8.56 -8.64
CA TYR A 132 10.89 -7.56 -7.69
C TYR A 132 12.28 -7.01 -8.04
N ARG A 133 13.25 -7.87 -8.35
CA ARG A 133 14.60 -7.44 -8.71
C ARG A 133 14.61 -6.54 -9.94
N LYS A 134 13.83 -6.87 -10.98
CA LYS A 134 13.71 -5.99 -12.17
C LYS A 134 13.08 -4.64 -11.84
N ALA A 135 12.04 -4.61 -11.00
CA ALA A 135 11.47 -3.35 -10.54
C ALA A 135 12.51 -2.53 -9.73
N MET A 136 13.31 -3.20 -8.89
CA MET A 136 14.35 -2.56 -8.09
C MET A 136 15.48 -1.99 -8.96
N GLU A 137 15.94 -2.73 -9.96
CA GLU A 137 16.98 -2.29 -10.91
C GLU A 137 16.54 -1.04 -11.66
N ASP A 138 15.31 -1.01 -12.17
CA ASP A 138 14.69 0.14 -12.83
C ASP A 138 14.60 1.37 -11.90
N TYR A 139 14.17 1.16 -10.65
CA TYR A 139 14.09 2.22 -9.66
C TYR A 139 15.45 2.77 -9.23
N ILE A 140 16.43 1.90 -9.00
CA ILE A 140 17.80 2.31 -8.67
C ILE A 140 18.43 3.07 -9.84
N ALA A 141 18.23 2.60 -11.07
CA ALA A 141 18.71 3.31 -12.25
C ALA A 141 18.15 4.73 -12.27
N ALA A 142 16.84 4.89 -12.11
CA ALA A 142 16.20 6.20 -12.09
C ALA A 142 16.68 7.09 -10.91
N LEU A 143 16.88 6.51 -9.73
CA LEU A 143 17.45 7.22 -8.57
C LEU A 143 18.88 7.74 -8.84
N VAL A 144 19.71 6.95 -9.51
CA VAL A 144 21.12 7.27 -9.77
C VAL A 144 21.28 8.25 -10.93
N THR A 145 20.51 8.09 -12.00
CA THR A 145 20.59 8.97 -13.18
C THR A 145 19.81 10.28 -12.99
N GLY A 146 18.96 10.35 -11.98
CA GLY A 146 18.07 11.51 -11.76
C GLY A 146 16.89 11.54 -12.73
N GLU A 147 16.55 10.39 -13.32
CA GLU A 147 15.37 10.27 -14.18
C GLU A 147 14.08 10.49 -13.38
N GLN A 148 13.06 10.98 -14.07
CA GLN A 148 11.77 11.28 -13.46
C GLN A 148 10.91 10.03 -13.28
N HIS A 149 11.24 8.94 -13.98
CA HIS A 149 10.38 7.77 -14.12
C HIS A 149 11.08 6.48 -13.76
N ALA A 150 10.39 5.64 -12.99
CA ALA A 150 10.72 4.23 -12.81
C ALA A 150 9.62 3.39 -13.45
N VAL A 151 9.70 3.21 -14.78
CA VAL A 151 8.60 2.70 -15.60
C VAL A 151 8.27 1.25 -15.22
N THR A 152 9.26 0.37 -15.24
CA THR A 152 9.06 -1.05 -14.92
C THR A 152 8.53 -1.21 -13.50
N ALA A 153 9.11 -0.46 -12.56
CA ALA A 153 8.68 -0.47 -11.16
C ALA A 153 7.20 -0.04 -11.03
N SER A 154 6.81 1.04 -11.71
CA SER A 154 5.45 1.61 -11.63
C SER A 154 4.38 0.62 -12.07
N PHE A 155 4.63 -0.18 -13.12
CA PHE A 155 3.67 -1.19 -13.60
C PHE A 155 3.59 -2.43 -12.70
N VAL A 156 4.69 -2.81 -12.07
CA VAL A 156 4.83 -4.08 -11.36
C VAL A 156 4.42 -3.97 -9.89
N LEU A 157 4.81 -2.89 -9.22
CA LEU A 157 4.64 -2.73 -7.77
C LEU A 157 3.19 -2.87 -7.28
N PRO A 158 2.14 -2.36 -7.95
CA PRO A 158 0.76 -2.56 -7.51
C PRO A 158 0.39 -4.04 -7.37
N SER A 159 0.93 -4.89 -8.26
CA SER A 159 0.69 -6.34 -8.21
C SER A 159 1.46 -6.98 -7.05
N LEU A 160 2.71 -6.59 -6.82
CA LEU A 160 3.52 -7.08 -5.68
C LEU A 160 2.87 -6.72 -4.34
N ILE A 161 2.36 -5.50 -4.21
CA ILE A 161 1.66 -5.02 -3.00
C ILE A 161 0.36 -5.80 -2.78
N GLU A 162 -0.45 -6.02 -3.82
CA GLU A 162 -1.66 -6.85 -3.71
C GLU A 162 -1.35 -8.27 -3.24
N GLN A 163 -0.27 -8.87 -3.75
CA GLN A 163 0.15 -10.20 -3.33
C GLN A 163 0.70 -10.22 -1.90
N GLY A 164 1.60 -9.28 -1.55
CA GLY A 164 2.20 -9.17 -0.24
C GLY A 164 1.14 -8.96 0.85
N LEU A 165 0.24 -7.99 0.63
CA LEU A 165 -0.84 -7.68 1.58
C LEU A 165 -1.81 -8.86 1.73
N GLY A 166 -2.15 -9.52 0.62
CA GLY A 166 -3.03 -10.68 0.63
C GLY A 166 -2.45 -11.85 1.43
N MET A 167 -1.15 -12.12 1.27
CA MET A 167 -0.44 -13.15 2.02
C MET A 167 -0.31 -12.79 3.49
N ALA A 168 0.08 -11.55 3.80
CA ALA A 168 0.27 -11.10 5.17
C ALA A 168 -1.04 -11.15 5.99
N LEU A 169 -2.16 -10.66 5.42
CA LEU A 169 -3.48 -10.75 6.06
C LEU A 169 -3.96 -12.20 6.21
N GLN A 170 -3.77 -13.04 5.20
CA GLN A 170 -4.13 -14.46 5.28
C GLN A 170 -3.34 -15.19 6.37
N ASN A 171 -2.02 -15.00 6.42
CA ASN A 171 -1.15 -15.60 7.44
C ASN A 171 -1.52 -15.13 8.85
N ARG A 172 -1.80 -13.84 9.01
CA ARG A 172 -2.21 -13.27 10.29
C ARG A 172 -3.55 -13.84 10.75
N MET A 173 -4.54 -13.92 9.87
CA MET A 173 -5.83 -14.56 10.17
C MET A 173 -5.65 -16.03 10.54
N LEU A 174 -4.87 -16.77 9.76
CA LEU A 174 -4.59 -18.18 9.97
C LEU A 174 -3.97 -18.40 11.36
N PHE A 175 -2.91 -17.66 11.69
CA PHE A 175 -2.22 -17.79 12.97
C PHE A 175 -3.13 -17.45 14.16
N LYS A 176 -3.87 -16.33 14.10
CA LYS A 176 -4.81 -15.94 15.17
C LYS A 176 -5.91 -16.97 15.39
N CYS A 177 -6.45 -17.54 14.32
CA CYS A 177 -7.49 -18.57 14.43
C CYS A 177 -6.93 -19.85 15.02
N ILE A 178 -5.77 -20.33 14.55
CA ILE A 178 -5.14 -21.56 15.04
C ILE A 178 -4.82 -21.44 16.55
N MET A 179 -4.30 -20.30 17.01
CA MET A 179 -3.98 -20.08 18.43
C MET A 179 -5.21 -20.04 19.35
N GLN A 180 -6.41 -19.84 18.81
CA GLN A 180 -7.65 -19.84 19.58
C GLN A 180 -8.38 -21.19 19.55
N LEU A 181 -7.92 -22.14 18.73
CA LEU A 181 -8.51 -23.47 18.68
C LEU A 181 -8.22 -24.25 19.95
N ASN A 182 -9.29 -24.80 20.54
CA ASN A 182 -9.24 -25.72 21.67
C ASN A 182 -10.09 -26.96 21.35
N ASP A 183 -9.85 -28.06 22.06
CA ASP A 183 -10.65 -29.30 21.97
C ASP A 183 -10.82 -29.83 20.53
N LEU A 184 -9.69 -30.10 19.88
CA LEU A 184 -9.64 -30.62 18.52
C LEU A 184 -9.68 -32.15 18.48
N ALA A 185 -10.56 -32.70 17.64
CA ALA A 185 -10.51 -34.10 17.24
C ALA A 185 -9.25 -34.40 16.42
N GLU A 186 -8.85 -35.67 16.36
CA GLU A 186 -7.61 -36.05 15.67
C GLU A 186 -7.61 -35.68 14.18
N GLU A 187 -8.77 -35.77 13.53
CA GLU A 187 -8.95 -35.35 12.14
C GLU A 187 -8.75 -33.83 11.97
N GLU A 188 -9.16 -33.02 12.94
CA GLU A 188 -9.01 -31.56 12.91
C GLU A 188 -7.55 -31.15 13.16
N LYS A 189 -6.83 -31.87 14.03
CA LYS A 189 -5.40 -31.68 14.24
C LYS A 189 -4.60 -31.91 12.96
N ASN A 190 -4.92 -32.98 12.22
CA ASN A 190 -4.28 -33.28 10.95
C ASN A 190 -4.48 -32.18 9.89
N VAL A 191 -5.55 -31.39 9.99
CA VAL A 191 -5.82 -30.27 9.08
C VAL A 191 -4.94 -29.05 9.41
N ILE A 192 -4.63 -28.81 10.69
CA ILE A 192 -3.83 -27.66 11.12
C ILE A 192 -2.33 -27.93 11.22
N GLU A 193 -1.93 -29.19 11.42
CA GLU A 193 -0.52 -29.61 11.57
C GLU A 193 0.39 -29.07 10.45
N PRO A 194 0.00 -29.10 9.15
CA PRO A 194 0.77 -28.48 8.06
C PRO A 194 1.12 -27.00 8.25
N PHE A 195 0.35 -26.27 9.05
CA PHE A 195 0.48 -24.84 9.26
C PHE A 195 1.14 -24.48 10.60
N LEU A 196 1.35 -25.48 11.47
CA LEU A 196 2.07 -25.34 12.75
C LEU A 196 3.57 -25.49 12.59
N HIS A 197 4.01 -26.19 11.54
CA HIS A 197 5.42 -26.44 11.26
C HIS A 197 5.89 -25.59 10.09
N ASN A 198 7.06 -24.95 10.24
CA ASN A 198 7.65 -24.07 9.22
C ASN A 198 8.33 -24.86 8.08
N ASP A 199 7.98 -26.14 7.95
CA ASP A 199 8.46 -27.02 6.89
C ASP A 199 7.80 -26.65 5.58
N LYS A 200 8.54 -26.75 4.48
CA LYS A 200 8.05 -26.47 3.12
C LYS A 200 7.03 -27.54 2.71
N MET A 201 5.81 -27.45 3.23
CA MET A 201 4.70 -28.31 2.84
C MET A 201 4.18 -27.91 1.45
N LEU A 202 4.13 -28.90 0.56
CA LEU A 202 3.57 -28.76 -0.78
C LEU A 202 2.10 -29.16 -0.76
N PHE A 203 1.22 -28.18 -0.96
CA PHE A 203 -0.19 -28.45 -1.18
C PHE A 203 -0.44 -28.70 -2.68
N TYR A 204 -0.86 -29.90 -3.04
CA TYR A 204 -1.23 -30.26 -4.42
C TYR A 204 -2.62 -29.73 -4.85
N GLY A 205 -3.34 -29.05 -3.94
CA GLY A 205 -4.65 -28.46 -4.19
C GLY A 205 -4.59 -26.96 -4.49
N THR A 206 -5.69 -26.41 -5.02
CA THR A 206 -5.83 -24.95 -5.14
C THR A 206 -5.83 -24.29 -3.76
N GLU A 207 -5.40 -23.03 -3.68
CA GLU A 207 -5.48 -22.22 -2.45
C GLU A 207 -6.88 -22.31 -1.82
N LYS A 208 -7.92 -22.13 -2.64
CA LYS A 208 -9.31 -22.24 -2.20
C LYS A 208 -9.58 -23.60 -1.56
N TYR A 209 -9.25 -24.70 -2.25
CA TYR A 209 -9.54 -26.04 -1.76
C TYR A 209 -8.86 -26.35 -0.43
N THR A 210 -7.59 -25.95 -0.29
CA THR A 210 -6.82 -26.15 0.95
C THR A 210 -7.39 -25.32 2.09
N MET A 211 -7.64 -24.04 1.85
CA MET A 211 -8.04 -23.08 2.90
C MET A 211 -9.53 -23.16 3.26
N GLU A 212 -10.39 -23.68 2.37
CA GLU A 212 -11.83 -23.82 2.65
C GLU A 212 -12.11 -24.79 3.80
N LYS A 213 -11.29 -25.84 3.95
CA LYS A 213 -11.38 -26.75 5.10
C LYS A 213 -11.07 -26.05 6.42
N LEU A 214 -10.00 -25.25 6.44
CA LEU A 214 -9.63 -24.44 7.60
C LEU A 214 -10.69 -23.40 7.93
N TYR A 215 -11.22 -22.71 6.91
CA TYR A 215 -12.28 -21.73 7.10
C TYR A 215 -13.51 -22.35 7.79
N ARG A 216 -13.97 -23.51 7.31
CA ARG A 216 -15.10 -24.21 7.91
C ARG A 216 -14.82 -24.60 9.36
N LEU A 217 -13.65 -25.18 9.63
CA LEU A 217 -13.22 -25.52 10.99
C LEU A 217 -13.23 -24.30 11.91
N PHE A 218 -12.67 -23.17 11.47
CA PHE A 218 -12.61 -21.94 12.26
C PHE A 218 -13.99 -21.37 12.56
N VAL A 219 -14.91 -21.44 11.60
CA VAL A 219 -16.30 -21.02 11.78
C VAL A 219 -17.05 -21.97 12.73
N GLU A 220 -16.89 -23.28 12.58
CA GLU A 220 -17.53 -24.30 13.41
C GLU A 220 -17.07 -24.23 14.88
N LYS A 221 -15.77 -23.97 15.10
CA LYS A 221 -15.18 -23.78 16.44
C LYS A 221 -15.43 -22.38 17.00
N GLY A 222 -16.08 -21.49 16.25
CA GLY A 222 -16.44 -20.14 16.69
C GLY A 222 -15.26 -19.17 16.83
N VAL A 223 -14.07 -19.53 16.33
CA VAL A 223 -12.86 -18.66 16.37
C VAL A 223 -12.82 -17.66 15.22
N LEU A 224 -13.65 -17.85 14.17
CA LEU A 224 -13.79 -16.93 13.05
C LEU A 224 -15.27 -16.69 12.73
N LYS A 225 -15.65 -15.42 12.56
CA LYS A 225 -17.02 -15.07 12.13
C LYS A 225 -17.25 -15.54 10.70
N ASN A 226 -18.43 -16.14 10.45
CA ASN A 226 -18.84 -16.54 9.11
C ASN A 226 -19.24 -15.32 8.27
N THR A 227 -18.28 -14.73 7.56
CA THR A 227 -18.51 -13.58 6.70
C THR A 227 -17.85 -13.79 5.33
N PRO A 228 -18.44 -13.23 4.25
CA PRO A 228 -17.84 -13.29 2.92
C PRO A 228 -16.41 -12.73 2.85
N ASP A 229 -16.12 -11.73 3.68
CA ASP A 229 -14.81 -11.09 3.74
C ASP A 229 -13.76 -12.02 4.36
N ASN A 230 -14.09 -12.67 5.48
CA ASN A 230 -13.20 -13.63 6.13
C ASN A 230 -12.94 -14.84 5.24
N GLU A 231 -13.98 -15.36 4.58
CA GLU A 231 -13.84 -16.43 3.60
C GLU A 231 -12.94 -16.00 2.45
N MET A 232 -13.14 -14.80 1.88
CA MET A 232 -12.32 -14.28 0.79
C MET A 232 -10.85 -14.08 1.18
N ILE A 233 -10.57 -13.56 2.38
CA ILE A 233 -9.20 -13.36 2.86
C ILE A 233 -8.48 -14.70 2.99
N LEU A 234 -9.13 -15.66 3.66
CA LEU A 234 -8.51 -16.95 3.96
C LEU A 234 -8.43 -17.86 2.73
N THR A 235 -9.42 -17.86 1.83
CA THR A 235 -9.48 -18.80 0.70
C THR A 235 -9.10 -18.19 -0.65
N GLY A 236 -8.87 -16.88 -0.69
CA GLY A 236 -8.65 -16.10 -1.92
C GLY A 236 -9.94 -15.80 -2.70
N VAL A 237 -11.05 -16.49 -2.43
CA VAL A 237 -12.33 -16.28 -3.10
C VAL A 237 -13.54 -16.74 -2.29
N CYS A 238 -14.54 -15.87 -2.12
CA CYS A 238 -15.85 -16.27 -1.60
C CYS A 238 -16.87 -16.43 -2.75
N LEU A 239 -17.72 -17.46 -2.70
CA LEU A 239 -18.83 -17.65 -3.65
C LEU A 239 -20.17 -17.35 -2.95
N LYS A 240 -20.74 -16.18 -3.22
CA LYS A 240 -22.05 -15.79 -2.68
C LYS A 240 -23.13 -15.91 -3.76
N GLY A 241 -23.76 -17.07 -3.86
CA GLY A 241 -24.74 -17.38 -4.91
C GLY A 241 -24.09 -17.30 -6.30
N LYS A 242 -24.61 -16.42 -7.18
CA LYS A 242 -24.01 -16.17 -8.52
C LYS A 242 -22.82 -15.22 -8.50
N ARG A 243 -22.52 -14.54 -7.38
CA ARG A 243 -21.45 -13.53 -7.31
C ARG A 243 -20.16 -14.16 -6.77
N LYS A 244 -19.09 -14.06 -7.56
CA LYS A 244 -17.73 -14.41 -7.15
C LYS A 244 -17.08 -13.20 -6.51
N LEU A 245 -16.57 -13.37 -5.29
CA LEU A 245 -15.81 -12.36 -4.60
C LEU A 245 -14.33 -12.74 -4.57
N THR A 246 -13.50 -12.11 -5.41
CA THR A 246 -12.05 -12.34 -5.47
C THR A 246 -11.28 -11.42 -4.52
N ARG A 247 -10.17 -11.92 -3.97
CA ARG A 247 -9.22 -11.15 -3.17
C ARG A 247 -8.43 -10.16 -4.04
N THR A 248 -8.97 -8.96 -4.21
CA THR A 248 -8.30 -7.82 -4.88
C THR A 248 -7.82 -6.81 -3.85
N LEU A 249 -6.83 -5.98 -4.18
CA LEU A 249 -6.27 -4.96 -3.28
C LEU A 249 -7.36 -4.05 -2.65
N GLY A 250 -8.22 -3.47 -3.49
CA GLY A 250 -9.30 -2.61 -3.00
C GLY A 250 -10.35 -3.33 -2.12
N ARG A 251 -10.42 -4.66 -2.14
CA ARG A 251 -11.31 -5.41 -1.25
C ARG A 251 -10.64 -5.81 0.05
N LEU A 252 -9.34 -6.11 0.00
CA LEU A 252 -8.53 -6.30 1.19
C LEU A 252 -8.58 -5.03 2.06
N LEU A 253 -8.29 -3.87 1.46
CA LEU A 253 -8.27 -2.57 2.14
C LEU A 253 -9.63 -2.10 2.67
N ASN A 254 -10.75 -2.65 2.16
CA ASN A 254 -12.09 -2.34 2.62
C ASN A 254 -12.69 -3.42 3.52
N SER A 255 -11.93 -4.46 3.87
CA SER A 255 -12.41 -5.53 4.72
C SER A 255 -12.38 -5.13 6.20
N ASN A 256 -13.34 -5.64 6.97
CA ASN A 256 -13.37 -5.43 8.42
C ASN A 256 -12.09 -5.95 9.09
N PHE A 257 -11.61 -7.12 8.67
CA PHE A 257 -10.40 -7.72 9.22
C PHE A 257 -9.16 -6.84 8.97
N ALA A 258 -8.98 -6.27 7.76
CA ALA A 258 -7.88 -5.35 7.53
C ALA A 258 -7.98 -4.08 8.40
N SER A 259 -9.20 -3.57 8.63
CA SER A 259 -9.43 -2.42 9.52
C SER A 259 -9.08 -2.73 10.98
N GLU A 260 -9.35 -3.97 11.41
CA GLU A 260 -9.01 -4.46 12.74
C GLU A 260 -7.50 -4.68 12.91
N GLU A 261 -6.80 -5.18 11.89
CA GLU A 261 -5.39 -5.60 12.00
C GLU A 261 -4.35 -4.56 11.54
N ILE A 262 -4.64 -3.71 10.55
CA ILE A 262 -3.68 -2.74 10.01
C ILE A 262 -3.73 -1.45 10.84
N LEU A 263 -2.56 -0.85 11.09
CA LEU A 263 -2.44 0.45 11.71
C LEU A 263 -3.22 1.52 10.93
N PRO A 264 -3.97 2.41 11.61
CA PRO A 264 -4.85 3.36 10.94
C PRO A 264 -4.11 4.28 9.97
N GLU A 265 -2.89 4.68 10.30
CA GLU A 265 -2.00 5.48 9.44
C GLU A 265 -1.73 4.81 8.09
N TYR A 266 -1.36 3.53 8.13
CA TYR A 266 -1.06 2.74 6.94
C TYR A 266 -2.32 2.44 6.13
N LEU A 267 -3.43 2.11 6.81
CA LEU A 267 -4.70 1.83 6.15
C LEU A 267 -5.21 3.05 5.40
N ASP A 268 -5.20 4.22 6.05
CA ASP A 268 -5.62 5.49 5.46
C ASP A 268 -4.77 5.86 4.25
N ALA A 269 -3.44 5.75 4.37
CA ALA A 269 -2.52 6.02 3.26
C ALA A 269 -2.75 5.06 2.08
N MET A 270 -2.90 3.75 2.34
CA MET A 270 -3.17 2.76 1.29
C MET A 270 -4.54 2.95 0.64
N GLN A 271 -5.58 3.32 1.40
CA GLN A 271 -6.92 3.60 0.84
C GLN A 271 -6.90 4.82 -0.06
N LYS A 272 -6.28 5.92 0.39
CA LYS A 272 -6.07 7.12 -0.44
C LYS A 272 -5.31 6.78 -1.72
N PHE A 273 -4.23 6.02 -1.62
CA PHE A 273 -3.37 5.70 -2.75
C PHE A 273 -4.00 4.71 -3.75
N PHE A 274 -4.55 3.58 -3.29
CA PHE A 274 -5.02 2.52 -4.19
C PHE A 274 -6.51 2.60 -4.52
N ILE A 275 -7.32 3.26 -3.69
CA ILE A 275 -8.78 3.33 -3.89
C ILE A 275 -9.18 4.71 -4.41
N GLU A 276 -8.89 5.79 -3.67
CA GLU A 276 -9.31 7.14 -4.06
C GLU A 276 -8.56 7.63 -5.31
N LEU A 277 -7.23 7.57 -5.28
CA LEU A 277 -6.40 7.92 -6.43
C LEU A 277 -6.53 6.88 -7.54
N ASN A 278 -6.75 5.61 -7.19
CA ASN A 278 -6.85 4.50 -8.14
C ASN A 278 -5.57 4.36 -9.01
N ILE A 279 -4.40 4.51 -8.37
CA ILE A 279 -3.08 4.61 -9.03
C ILE A 279 -2.84 3.45 -10.00
N ARG A 280 -3.21 2.22 -9.64
CA ARG A 280 -3.09 1.06 -10.52
C ARG A 280 -3.78 1.28 -11.86
N ASN A 281 -5.04 1.70 -11.86
CA ASN A 281 -5.78 1.91 -13.11
C ASN A 281 -5.29 3.14 -13.86
N CYS A 282 -4.86 4.20 -13.15
CA CYS A 282 -4.25 5.37 -13.78
C CYS A 282 -2.97 5.02 -14.54
N ILE A 283 -2.09 4.19 -13.95
CA ILE A 283 -0.85 3.70 -14.61
C ILE A 283 -1.20 2.78 -15.79
N MET A 284 -2.11 1.81 -15.59
CA MET A 284 -2.42 0.79 -16.60
C MET A 284 -3.18 1.32 -17.82
N HIS A 285 -4.00 2.34 -17.64
CA HIS A 285 -4.94 2.80 -18.66
C HIS A 285 -4.74 4.26 -19.07
N GLY A 286 -3.81 4.99 -18.44
CA GLY A 286 -3.54 6.40 -18.76
C GLY A 286 -4.71 7.33 -18.42
N LEU A 287 -5.54 6.99 -17.44
CA LEU A 287 -6.83 7.66 -17.16
C LEU A 287 -6.72 9.06 -16.53
N GLY A 288 -5.53 9.64 -16.42
CA GLY A 288 -5.34 10.96 -15.85
C GLY A 288 -4.41 11.82 -16.69
N GLU A 289 -5.00 12.55 -17.64
CA GLU A 289 -4.30 13.32 -18.67
C GLU A 289 -3.42 14.46 -18.13
N THR A 290 -3.58 14.86 -16.87
CA THR A 290 -2.90 16.03 -16.29
C THR A 290 -1.92 15.70 -15.15
N PHE A 291 -1.57 14.42 -14.97
CA PHE A 291 -0.56 14.03 -13.98
C PHE A 291 0.33 12.90 -14.49
N ASP A 292 1.61 12.97 -14.11
CA ASP A 292 2.60 11.97 -14.43
C ASP A 292 2.56 10.80 -13.42
N TYR A 293 1.79 9.77 -13.74
CA TYR A 293 1.67 8.58 -12.89
C TYR A 293 2.89 7.66 -12.91
N LEU A 294 3.90 7.97 -13.73
CA LEU A 294 5.19 7.26 -13.74
C LEU A 294 6.22 7.95 -12.86
N ASN A 295 5.85 9.05 -12.20
CA ASN A 295 6.71 9.80 -11.30
C ASN A 295 7.39 8.87 -10.27
N ILE A 296 8.72 8.96 -10.20
CA ILE A 296 9.55 8.16 -9.29
C ILE A 296 9.15 8.29 -7.81
N GLY A 297 8.53 9.39 -7.39
CA GLY A 297 7.97 9.55 -6.05
C GLY A 297 6.81 8.57 -5.76
N LEU A 298 5.96 8.27 -6.75
CA LEU A 298 4.93 7.23 -6.60
C LEU A 298 5.56 5.84 -6.46
N ALA A 299 6.62 5.56 -7.22
CA ALA A 299 7.38 4.33 -7.08
C ALA A 299 8.02 4.22 -5.69
N ALA A 300 8.58 5.32 -5.16
CA ALA A 300 9.15 5.36 -3.82
C ALA A 300 8.10 4.99 -2.74
N ILE A 301 6.90 5.58 -2.80
CA ILE A 301 5.80 5.24 -1.89
C ILE A 301 5.45 3.75 -1.98
N MET A 302 5.32 3.23 -3.21
CA MET A 302 4.97 1.83 -3.42
C MET A 302 6.05 0.85 -2.91
N PHE A 303 7.34 1.18 -3.09
CA PHE A 303 8.42 0.38 -2.50
C PHE A 303 8.38 0.40 -0.99
N GLN A 304 8.21 1.58 -0.39
CA GLN A 304 8.15 1.70 1.06
C GLN A 304 6.98 0.87 1.62
N MET A 305 5.77 1.01 1.04
CA MET A 305 4.62 0.19 1.41
C MET A 305 4.88 -1.31 1.26
N LEU A 306 5.53 -1.74 0.18
CA LEU A 306 5.85 -3.15 -0.05
C LEU A 306 6.81 -3.68 1.02
N TRP A 307 7.84 -2.92 1.38
CA TRP A 307 8.78 -3.30 2.43
C TRP A 307 8.08 -3.40 3.79
N ASP A 308 7.29 -2.39 4.15
CA ASP A 308 6.58 -2.37 5.43
C ASP A 308 5.54 -3.51 5.54
N ILE A 309 4.94 -3.93 4.41
CA ILE A 309 4.06 -5.10 4.33
C ILE A 309 4.85 -6.39 4.60
N VAL A 310 6.00 -6.56 3.95
CA VAL A 310 6.82 -7.78 4.04
C VAL A 310 7.45 -7.92 5.43
N ASP A 311 7.85 -6.80 6.04
CA ASP A 311 8.43 -6.75 7.38
C ASP A 311 7.35 -6.77 8.49
N TYR A 312 6.07 -6.88 8.12
CA TYR A 312 4.91 -6.87 9.02
C TYR A 312 4.75 -5.58 9.86
N GLU A 313 5.46 -4.51 9.52
CA GLU A 313 5.40 -3.22 10.22
C GLU A 313 4.03 -2.54 10.11
N ILE A 314 3.22 -2.87 9.10
CA ILE A 314 1.90 -2.23 8.93
C ILE A 314 0.83 -2.71 9.93
N PHE A 315 1.09 -3.80 10.67
CA PHE A 315 0.10 -4.42 11.53
C PHE A 315 0.20 -3.91 12.97
N LYS A 316 -0.94 -3.90 13.66
CA LYS A 316 -0.98 -3.76 15.12
C LYS A 316 -0.33 -4.98 15.76
N ASP A 317 0.21 -4.83 16.96
CA ASP A 317 0.73 -5.96 17.74
C ASP A 317 -0.37 -7.00 18.02
#